data_AF-A0A924Z899-F1
#
_entry.id   AF-A0A924Z899-F1
#
_cell.length_a   1.000
_cell.length_b   1.000
_cell.length_c   1.000
_cell.angle_alpha   90.00
_cell.angle_beta   90.00
_cell.angle_gamma   90.00
#
_symmetry.space_group_name_H-M   'P 1'
#
loop_
_entity.id
_entity.type
_entity.pdbx_description
1 polymer ?
#
loop_
_entity_poly.entity_id
_entity_poly.type
_entity_poly.pdbx_seq_one_letter_code
_entity_poly.pdbx_strand_id
1 'polypeptide(L)'
;MYNQLGVIGCGLMGGSFALALKRAGLVKRVVGYSKSPSTTDLAKRLGVIDVAAESALLAVSGSDIVLVAVPVGATGATFGATRHGNKDGLLVMGGG
;
A
#
# COMPACT_ATOMS: atom_id res chain seq x y z
N MET A 1 -5.94 13.02 -10.27
CA MET A 1 -6.69 11.87 -9.71
C MET A 1 -5.99 10.59 -10.15
N TYR A 2 -5.68 9.69 -9.24
CA TYR A 2 -4.93 8.46 -9.52
C TYR A 2 -5.89 7.28 -9.73
N ASN A 3 -5.56 6.38 -10.65
CA ASN A 3 -6.34 5.19 -10.89
C ASN A 3 -6.07 4.13 -9.81
N GLN A 4 -4.83 3.98 -9.38
CA GLN A 4 -4.46 2.96 -8.40
C GLN A 4 -3.41 3.42 -7.39
N LEU A 5 -3.70 3.17 -6.11
CA LEU A 5 -2.76 3.24 -5.00
C LEU A 5 -2.29 1.82 -4.63
N GLY A 6 -0.98 1.61 -4.63
CA GLY A 6 -0.35 0.46 -4.01
C GLY A 6 -0.02 0.74 -2.55
N VAL A 7 -0.39 -0.14 -1.62
CA VAL A 7 -0.08 0.02 -0.18
C VAL A 7 0.73 -1.16 0.31
N ILE A 8 1.93 -0.90 0.80
CA ILE A 8 2.75 -1.88 1.51
C ILE A 8 2.69 -1.58 3.01
N GLY A 9 2.01 -2.44 3.76
CA GLY A 9 1.70 -2.23 5.18
C GLY A 9 0.31 -1.62 5.38
N CYS A 10 -0.70 -2.49 5.53
CA CYS A 10 -2.11 -2.16 5.72
C CYS A 10 -2.50 -2.01 7.20
N GLY A 11 -1.54 -1.62 8.04
CA GLY A 11 -1.76 -1.33 9.46
C GLY A 11 -2.39 0.05 9.67
N LEU A 12 -2.24 0.61 10.88
CA LEU A 12 -2.87 1.88 11.26
C LEU A 12 -2.51 3.03 10.31
N MET A 13 -1.22 3.29 10.07
CA MET A 13 -0.78 4.40 9.21
C MET A 13 -1.19 4.20 7.75
N GLY A 14 -0.79 3.06 7.15
CA GLY A 14 -1.09 2.80 5.74
C GLY A 14 -2.60 2.70 5.48
N GLY A 15 -3.35 2.14 6.43
CA GLY A 15 -4.80 2.05 6.32
C GLY A 15 -5.51 3.39 6.46
N SER A 16 -5.09 4.24 7.41
CA SER A 16 -5.66 5.58 7.58
C SER A 16 -5.42 6.46 6.34
N PHE A 17 -4.21 6.41 5.78
CA PHE A 17 -3.89 7.16 4.57
C PHE A 17 -4.69 6.69 3.35
N ALA A 18 -4.80 5.38 3.15
CA ALA A 18 -5.59 4.80 2.06
C ALA A 18 -7.08 5.19 2.17
N LEU A 19 -7.65 5.13 3.37
CA LEU A 19 -9.02 5.59 3.62
C LEU A 19 -9.18 7.09 3.36
N ALA A 20 -8.22 7.92 3.78
CA ALA A 20 -8.26 9.36 3.53
C ALA A 20 -8.26 9.67 2.03
N LEU A 21 -7.39 9.03 1.24
CA LEU A 21 -7.36 9.20 -0.21
C LEU A 21 -8.65 8.73 -0.89
N LYS A 22 -9.21 7.61 -0.44
CA LYS A 22 -10.51 7.13 -0.93
C LYS A 22 -11.62 8.13 -0.63
N ARG A 23 -11.71 8.63 0.60
CA ARG A 23 -12.71 9.62 1.03
C ARG A 23 -12.59 10.95 0.29
N ALA A 24 -11.36 11.35 -0.03
CA ALA A 24 -11.09 12.55 -0.82
C ALA A 24 -11.35 12.37 -2.33
N GLY A 25 -11.73 11.17 -2.80
CA GLY A 25 -11.93 10.88 -4.22
C GLY A 25 -10.63 10.93 -5.05
N LEU A 26 -9.47 10.85 -4.41
CA LEU A 26 -8.17 11.01 -5.07
C LEU A 26 -7.65 9.72 -5.72
N VAL A 27 -8.16 8.56 -5.27
CA VAL A 27 -7.82 7.23 -5.79
C VAL A 27 -9.07 6.44 -6.11
N LYS A 28 -9.09 5.76 -7.26
CA LYS A 28 -10.21 4.88 -7.65
C LYS A 28 -10.11 3.48 -7.05
N ARG A 29 -8.89 2.99 -6.86
CA ARG A 29 -8.61 1.63 -6.41
C ARG A 29 -7.39 1.59 -5.50
N VAL A 30 -7.44 0.72 -4.50
CA VAL A 30 -6.35 0.45 -3.56
C VAL A 30 -6.01 -1.03 -3.60
N VAL A 31 -4.76 -1.35 -3.93
CA VAL A 31 -4.19 -2.70 -3.88
C VAL A 31 -3.20 -2.76 -2.72
N GLY A 32 -3.44 -3.64 -1.76
CA GLY A 32 -2.68 -3.70 -0.51
C GLY A 32 -1.93 -5.00 -0.33
N TYR A 33 -0.77 -4.92 0.31
CA TYR A 33 -0.01 -6.07 0.80
C TYR A 33 0.41 -5.85 2.25
N SER A 34 0.36 -6.91 3.06
CA SER A 34 0.98 -6.98 4.38
C SER A 34 1.49 -8.39 4.62
N LYS A 35 2.52 -8.53 5.46
CA LYS A 35 3.09 -9.84 5.80
C LYS A 35 2.08 -10.76 6.50
N SER A 36 1.17 -10.19 7.30
CA SER A 36 0.14 -10.95 8.00
C SER A 36 -1.15 -11.02 7.15
N PRO A 37 -1.64 -12.22 6.80
CA PRO A 37 -2.91 -12.39 6.07
C PRO A 37 -4.09 -11.78 6.82
N SER A 38 -4.12 -11.92 8.15
CA SER A 38 -5.17 -11.33 8.99
C SER A 38 -5.25 -9.80 8.87
N THR A 39 -4.13 -9.13 8.63
CA THR A 39 -4.08 -7.68 8.40
C THR A 39 -4.72 -7.32 7.06
N THR A 40 -4.40 -8.04 5.99
CA THR A 40 -5.02 -7.79 4.67
C THR A 40 -6.50 -8.14 4.66
N ASP A 41 -6.92 -9.20 5.34
CA ASP A 41 -8.33 -9.56 5.49
C ASP A 41 -9.12 -8.48 6.23
N LEU A 42 -8.58 -8.00 7.35
CA LEU A 42 -9.20 -6.90 8.10
C LEU A 42 -9.26 -5.62 7.25
N ALA A 43 -8.16 -5.26 6.59
CA ALA A 43 -8.11 -4.08 5.73
C ALA A 43 -9.14 -4.15 4.59
N LYS A 44 -9.33 -5.33 4.00
CA LYS A 44 -10.34 -5.54 2.96
C LYS A 44 -11.76 -5.41 3.52
N ARG A 45 -12.04 -6.03 4.68
CA ARG A 45 -13.35 -5.94 5.36
C ARG A 45 -13.70 -4.50 5.75
N LEU A 46 -12.71 -3.70 6.16
CA LEU A 46 -12.89 -2.30 6.53
C LEU A 46 -12.94 -1.35 5.31
N GLY A 47 -12.83 -1.87 4.08
CA GLY A 47 -12.84 -1.05 2.86
C GLY A 47 -11.57 -0.21 2.66
N VAL A 48 -10.51 -0.46 3.43
CA VAL A 48 -9.21 0.19 3.28
C VAL A 48 -8.62 -0.17 1.92
N ILE A 49 -8.58 -1.46 1.61
CA ILE A 49 -8.06 -2.01 0.34
C ILE A 49 -9.20 -2.67 -0.43
N ASP A 50 -9.15 -2.58 -1.75
CA ASP A 50 -10.10 -3.28 -2.63
C ASP A 50 -9.60 -4.69 -2.95
N VAL A 51 -8.28 -4.83 -3.08
CA VAL A 51 -7.61 -6.10 -3.39
C VAL A 51 -6.43 -6.31 -2.45
N ALA A 52 -6.34 -7.52 -1.89
CA ALA A 52 -5.14 -8.01 -1.23
C ALA A 52 -4.24 -8.67 -2.29
N ALA A 53 -3.02 -8.16 -2.44
CA ALA A 53 -2.01 -8.75 -3.31
C ALA A 53 -1.23 -9.84 -2.58
N GLU A 54 -0.73 -10.83 -3.34
CA GLU A 54 0.06 -11.93 -2.78
C GLU A 54 1.50 -11.53 -2.45
N SER A 55 1.97 -10.41 -3.00
CA SER A 55 3.32 -9.90 -2.74
C SER A 55 3.37 -8.38 -2.80
N ALA A 56 4.43 -7.81 -2.21
CA ALA A 56 4.71 -6.38 -2.31
C ALA A 56 4.88 -5.92 -3.77
N LEU A 57 5.55 -6.73 -4.60
CA LEU A 57 5.73 -6.43 -6.01
C LEU A 57 4.39 -6.32 -6.75
N LEU A 58 3.46 -7.24 -6.49
CA LEU A 58 2.13 -7.21 -7.11
C LEU A 58 1.28 -6.04 -6.62
N ALA A 59 1.43 -5.61 -5.36
CA ALA A 59 0.74 -4.43 -4.84
C ALA A 59 1.21 -3.11 -5.49
N VAL A 60 2.49 -3.01 -5.84
CA VAL A 60 3.03 -1.81 -6.51
C VAL A 60 2.85 -1.85 -8.03
N SER A 61 2.72 -3.03 -8.61
CA SER A 61 2.64 -3.21 -10.06
C SER A 61 1.43 -2.51 -10.65
N GLY A 62 1.69 -1.55 -11.54
CA GLY A 62 0.66 -0.76 -12.21
C GLY A 62 0.04 0.35 -11.37
N SER A 63 0.49 0.54 -10.12
CA SER A 63 0.05 1.63 -9.27
C SER A 63 0.62 2.96 -9.76
N ASP A 64 -0.19 4.01 -9.75
CA ASP A 64 0.25 5.37 -10.09
C ASP A 64 0.97 6.03 -8.90
N ILE A 65 0.60 5.62 -7.69
CA ILE A 65 1.25 6.01 -6.45
C ILE A 65 1.44 4.78 -5.57
N VAL A 66 2.57 4.74 -4.85
CA VAL A 66 2.88 3.66 -3.91
C VAL A 66 3.12 4.27 -2.54
N LEU A 67 2.44 3.73 -1.53
CA LEU A 67 2.68 4.02 -0.12
C LEU A 67 3.42 2.85 0.52
N VAL A 68 4.60 3.12 1.06
CA VAL A 68 5.32 2.18 1.94
C VAL A 68 5.14 2.62 3.39
N ALA A 69 4.38 1.85 4.16
CA ALA A 69 4.03 2.09 5.57
C ALA A 69 4.40 0.87 6.42
N VAL A 70 5.70 0.53 6.43
CA VAL A 70 6.29 -0.58 7.21
C VAL A 70 7.22 -0.03 8.30
N PRO A 71 7.56 -0.82 9.34
CA PRO A 71 8.58 -0.41 10.31
C PRO A 71 9.89 -0.03 9.62
N VAL A 72 10.61 0.97 10.15
CA VAL A 72 11.83 1.50 9.52
C VAL A 72 12.86 0.42 9.17
N GLY A 73 13.02 -0.59 10.02
CA GLY A 73 13.94 -1.72 9.79
C GLY A 73 13.56 -2.62 8.60
N ALA A 74 12.30 -2.58 8.14
CA ALA A 74 11.80 -3.35 6.99
C ALA A 74 11.79 -2.55 5.68
N THR A 75 12.06 -1.24 5.74
CA THR A 75 11.98 -0.32 4.59
C THR A 75 12.95 -0.72 3.47
N GLY A 76 14.22 -1.03 3.81
CA GLY A 76 15.23 -1.42 2.81
C GLY A 76 14.86 -2.70 2.05
N ALA A 77 14.44 -3.75 2.77
CA ALA A 77 13.98 -4.99 2.15
C ALA A 77 12.75 -4.78 1.25
N THR A 78 11.84 -3.89 1.67
CA THR A 78 10.64 -3.54 0.90
C THR A 78 10.98 -2.83 -0.42
N PHE A 79 11.95 -1.91 -0.41
CA PHE A 79 12.42 -1.29 -1.65
C PHE A 79 13.10 -2.28 -2.58
N GLY A 80 13.90 -3.21 -2.04
CA GLY A 80 14.49 -4.29 -2.82
C GLY A 80 13.41 -5.11 -3.54
N ALA A 81 12.35 -5.49 -2.82
CA ALA A 81 11.25 -6.29 -3.36
C ALA A 81 10.36 -5.56 -4.38
N THR A 82 10.29 -4.23 -4.33
CA THR A 82 9.39 -3.42 -5.17
C THR A 82 10.10 -2.66 -6.30
N ARG A 83 11.45 -2.74 -6.36
CA ARG A 83 12.30 -1.99 -7.30
C ARG A 83 11.83 -2.03 -8.75
N HIS A 84 11.33 -3.17 -9.22
CA HIS A 84 10.94 -3.38 -10.62
C HIS A 84 9.48 -3.03 -10.94
N GLY A 85 8.67 -2.71 -9.92
CA GLY A 85 7.23 -2.45 -10.09
C GLY A 85 6.82 -0.98 -9.89
N ASN A 86 7.72 -0.13 -9.40
CA ASN A 86 7.40 1.27 -9.10
C ASN A 86 7.41 2.11 -10.38
N LYS A 87 6.30 2.79 -10.66
CA LYS A 87 6.25 3.94 -11.57
C LYS A 87 6.67 5.22 -10.83
N ASP A 88 6.88 6.32 -11.55
CA ASP A 88 7.13 7.65 -10.97
C ASP A 88 6.03 8.01 -9.94
N GLY A 89 6.38 8.10 -8.65
CA GLY A 89 5.40 8.44 -7.58
C GLY A 89 5.47 7.59 -6.29
N LEU A 90 6.68 7.27 -5.79
CA LEU A 90 6.86 6.51 -4.56
C LEU A 90 6.83 7.42 -3.32
N LEU A 91 5.87 7.18 -2.42
CA LEU A 91 5.74 7.84 -1.12
C LEU A 91 6.13 6.87 -0.01
N VAL A 92 7.02 7.33 0.86
CA VAL A 92 7.57 6.53 1.95
C VAL A 92 7.12 7.16 3.26
N MET A 93 6.40 6.40 4.06
CA MET A 93 5.88 6.84 5.35
C MET A 93 6.56 6.02 6.45
N GLY A 94 7.59 6.61 7.06
CA GLY A 94 8.30 5.99 8.18
C GLY A 94 7.45 6.03 9.46
N GLY A 95 7.29 4.89 10.11
CA GLY A 95 6.96 4.82 11.53
C GLY A 95 8.25 4.59 12.32
N GLY A 96 8.45 5.37 13.38
CA GLY A 96 9.53 5.17 14.35
C GLY A 96 9.48 3.79 14.99
#